data_AF-A0A9P5X2L6-F1
#
_entry.id   AF-A0A9P5X2L6-F1
#
_cell.length_a   1.000
_cell.length_b   1.000
_cell.length_c   1.000
_cell.angle_alpha   90.00
_cell.angle_beta   90.00
_cell.angle_gamma   90.00
#
_symmetry.space_group_name_H-M   'P 1'
#
loop_
_entity.id
_entity.type
_entity.pdbx_description
1 polymer ?
#
loop_
_entity_poly.entity_id
_entity_poly.type
_entity_poly.pdbx_seq_one_letter_code
_entity_poly.pdbx_strand_id
1 'polypeptide(L)'
;MNRVLKFTCVFAVIFAVETLLFAPFASAAPTITDPASAETPTSTSFMLFKGNHAEGLNGITHHTFRIPAIVKTNAGTLLAFTEGCAKSNKDYGNINVMYKRGSNNGQTAGGWSTLMQAASIGDDTISNPTPVVDCQMGTIWLFMSWNSANTSQSGGANPETGLPTTCITQWGQRRVYVMKSDDDGMTFKGMDGSSKPTDMTATLTPKTRAGGSAWAWDAVGPGAGLYTSDGVIIIPAQFRNIYSKDHSIMWQVQKLPESTGEATIAELNDGSLYRNDRANSTNWAAAKRRWISRGSISGGFSAYTSDDKLLDPENEASILFYNNAETDAPTQTIFLNSASTVTRMKVRFRVSYDNAKTWPMSRPLSDFTLSSGSGTEGGYSSMVKTADKNIGAMVETNLDISNNDVSVRGILWHKLNLGWVLHGCAC
;
A
#
# COMPACT_ATOMS: atom_id res chain seq x y z
N MET A 1 2.85 65.77 66.16
CA MET A 1 4.24 65.27 66.12
C MET A 1 4.56 64.85 64.68
N ASN A 2 5.46 65.62 64.05
CA ASN A 2 6.22 65.38 62.82
C ASN A 2 5.89 64.17 61.93
N ARG A 3 5.48 64.41 60.67
CA ARG A 3 6.39 64.40 59.49
C ARG A 3 5.63 64.61 58.17
N VAL A 4 5.97 65.73 57.52
CA VAL A 4 6.12 66.01 56.08
C VAL A 4 5.56 64.96 55.10
N LEU A 5 4.56 65.35 54.29
CA LEU A 5 4.27 64.71 53.01
C LEU A 5 4.46 65.72 51.87
N LYS A 6 5.38 65.40 50.96
CA LYS A 6 5.72 66.16 49.76
C LYS A 6 4.60 66.05 48.72
N PHE A 7 4.20 67.19 48.15
CA PHE A 7 3.46 67.27 46.89
C PHE A 7 4.43 67.04 45.73
N THR A 8 4.11 66.07 44.85
CA THR A 8 4.75 65.96 43.54
C THR A 8 3.67 65.69 42.50
N CYS A 9 3.48 66.66 41.59
CA CYS A 9 2.71 66.49 40.36
C CYS A 9 3.32 65.38 39.51
N VAL A 10 2.49 64.44 39.04
CA VAL A 10 2.86 63.52 37.97
C VAL A 10 2.02 63.87 36.74
N PHE A 11 2.71 64.31 35.70
CA PHE A 11 2.18 64.49 34.35
C PHE A 11 1.81 63.11 33.77
N ALA A 12 0.60 62.98 33.23
CA ALA A 12 0.22 61.83 32.42
C ALA A 12 0.90 61.94 31.04
N VAL A 13 1.84 61.03 30.76
CA VAL A 13 2.41 60.83 29.42
C VAL A 13 1.63 59.69 28.77
N ILE A 14 0.87 60.00 27.72
CA ILE A 14 0.22 59.01 26.86
C ILE A 14 1.28 58.53 25.86
N PHE A 15 1.72 57.27 25.96
CA PHE A 15 2.50 56.62 24.91
C PHE A 15 1.54 56.05 23.86
N ALA A 16 1.59 56.60 22.64
CA ALA A 16 1.01 55.95 21.48
C ALA A 16 1.92 54.78 21.08
N VAL A 17 1.40 53.55 21.17
CA VAL A 17 2.08 52.36 20.67
C VAL A 17 1.65 52.20 19.21
N GLU A 18 2.53 52.53 18.27
CA GLU A 18 2.37 52.16 16.87
C GLU A 18 2.62 50.66 16.73
N THR A 19 1.55 49.88 16.55
CA THR A 19 1.63 48.49 16.09
C THR A 19 2.05 48.48 14.62
N LEU A 20 3.33 48.22 14.35
CA LEU A 20 3.77 47.79 13.03
C LEU A 20 3.18 46.41 12.72
N LEU A 21 2.18 46.38 11.83
CA LEU A 21 1.68 45.16 11.21
C LEU A 21 2.75 44.61 10.26
N PHE A 22 3.53 43.64 10.71
CA PHE A 22 4.31 42.79 9.80
C PHE A 22 3.35 41.87 9.06
N ALA A 23 3.12 42.17 7.77
CA ALA A 23 2.51 41.20 6.86
C ALA A 23 3.44 39.97 6.80
N PRO A 24 2.92 38.74 6.96
CA PRO A 24 3.75 37.56 6.80
C PRO A 24 4.14 37.48 5.32
N PHE A 25 5.43 37.65 5.03
CA PHE A 25 5.96 37.23 3.73
C PHE A 25 5.72 35.73 3.63
N ALA A 26 4.76 35.33 2.80
CA ALA A 26 4.67 33.94 2.35
C ALA A 26 5.97 33.65 1.59
N SER A 27 6.94 33.03 2.27
CA SER A 27 8.09 32.44 1.59
C SER A 27 7.52 31.45 0.59
N ALA A 28 7.71 31.71 -0.71
CA ALA A 28 7.49 30.69 -1.72
C ALA A 28 8.27 29.45 -1.28
N ALA A 29 7.65 28.27 -1.33
CA ALA A 29 8.37 27.03 -1.09
C ALA A 29 9.56 26.99 -2.08
N PRO A 30 10.76 26.58 -1.64
CA PRO A 30 11.92 26.53 -2.51
C PRO A 30 11.60 25.69 -3.74
N THR A 31 11.88 26.23 -4.92
CA THR A 31 11.68 25.52 -6.19
C THR A 31 12.63 24.34 -6.24
N ILE A 32 12.12 23.13 -6.07
CA ILE A 32 12.94 21.91 -6.12
C ILE A 32 13.31 21.64 -7.58
N THR A 33 14.59 21.69 -7.88
CA THR A 33 15.10 21.33 -9.21
C THR A 33 15.29 19.82 -9.26
N ASP A 34 14.38 19.13 -9.94
CA ASP A 34 14.45 17.69 -10.18
C ASP A 34 15.01 17.44 -11.58
N PRO A 35 16.21 16.82 -11.73
CA PRO A 35 16.80 16.59 -13.06
C PRO A 35 15.95 15.66 -13.93
N ALA A 36 15.09 14.81 -13.34
CA ALA A 36 14.18 13.96 -14.10
C ALA A 36 13.12 14.78 -14.86
N SER A 37 12.91 16.05 -14.51
CA SER A 37 12.05 16.97 -15.27
C SER A 37 12.61 17.32 -16.66
N ALA A 38 13.90 17.08 -16.92
CA ALA A 38 14.49 17.24 -18.25
C ALA A 38 14.37 15.98 -19.12
N GLU A 39 13.95 14.85 -18.54
CA GLU A 39 13.78 13.60 -19.29
C GLU A 39 12.52 13.63 -20.15
N THR A 40 12.62 13.13 -21.38
CA THR A 40 11.45 12.86 -22.21
C THR A 40 10.50 11.90 -21.48
N PRO A 41 9.22 12.25 -21.27
CA PRO A 41 8.23 11.36 -20.69
C PRO A 41 8.13 10.03 -21.45
N THR A 42 8.22 8.92 -20.75
CA THR A 42 7.95 7.59 -21.29
C THR A 42 6.92 6.87 -20.44
N SER A 43 6.02 6.14 -21.11
CA SER A 43 4.97 5.37 -20.45
C SER A 43 4.50 4.23 -21.33
N THR A 44 4.36 3.03 -20.77
CA THR A 44 3.72 1.87 -21.41
C THR A 44 2.72 1.23 -20.46
N SER A 45 1.65 0.67 -21.02
CA SER A 45 0.63 -0.03 -20.23
C SER A 45 0.03 -1.21 -20.99
N PHE A 46 -0.30 -2.27 -20.27
CA PHE A 46 -1.01 -3.45 -20.80
C PHE A 46 -1.69 -4.26 -19.69
N MET A 47 -2.66 -5.09 -20.08
CA MET A 47 -3.28 -6.07 -19.19
C MET A 47 -2.26 -7.12 -18.75
N LEU A 48 -1.96 -7.17 -17.46
CA LEU A 48 -1.04 -8.17 -16.90
C LEU A 48 -1.80 -9.39 -16.39
N PHE A 49 -2.96 -9.22 -15.76
CA PHE A 49 -3.82 -10.31 -15.33
C PHE A 49 -5.23 -10.11 -15.88
N LYS A 50 -5.66 -11.01 -16.76
CA LYS A 50 -6.94 -10.91 -17.45
C LYS A 50 -7.97 -11.85 -16.84
N GLY A 51 -9.00 -11.29 -16.20
CA GLY A 51 -10.15 -12.05 -15.70
C GLY A 51 -11.03 -12.62 -16.83
N ASN A 52 -12.31 -12.81 -16.54
CA ASN A 52 -13.30 -13.42 -17.45
C ASN A 52 -12.94 -14.87 -17.83
N HIS A 53 -12.34 -15.62 -16.91
CA HIS A 53 -11.84 -16.98 -17.15
C HIS A 53 -10.81 -17.09 -18.27
N ALA A 54 -10.17 -15.99 -18.66
CA ALA A 54 -9.16 -15.98 -19.72
C ALA A 54 -7.84 -16.63 -19.29
N GLU A 55 -7.57 -16.67 -17.99
CA GLU A 55 -6.39 -17.32 -17.42
C GLU A 55 -6.80 -18.36 -16.37
N GLY A 56 -6.02 -19.44 -16.28
CA GLY A 56 -6.23 -20.52 -15.33
C GLY A 56 -5.01 -21.40 -15.17
N LEU A 57 -4.96 -22.11 -14.06
CA LEU A 57 -3.90 -23.03 -13.69
C LEU A 57 -4.47 -24.15 -12.81
N ASN A 58 -3.90 -25.35 -12.88
CA ASN A 58 -4.31 -26.49 -12.04
C ASN A 58 -5.81 -26.83 -12.13
N GLY A 59 -6.42 -26.64 -13.31
CA GLY A 59 -7.85 -26.90 -13.54
C GLY A 59 -8.81 -25.81 -13.03
N ILE A 60 -8.30 -24.71 -12.47
CA ILE A 60 -9.08 -23.56 -12.03
C ILE A 60 -8.86 -22.41 -13.01
N THR A 61 -9.95 -21.87 -13.57
CA THR A 61 -9.92 -20.58 -14.28
C THR A 61 -10.45 -19.48 -13.37
N HIS A 62 -9.94 -18.27 -13.54
CA HIS A 62 -10.28 -17.16 -12.65
C HIS A 62 -11.31 -16.24 -13.28
N HIS A 63 -12.46 -16.09 -12.63
CA HIS A 63 -13.44 -15.07 -12.98
C HIS A 63 -12.81 -13.69 -12.94
N THR A 64 -12.00 -13.41 -11.90
CA THR A 64 -11.47 -12.08 -11.62
C THR A 64 -10.08 -12.16 -11.01
N PHE A 65 -9.24 -11.15 -11.30
CA PHE A 65 -8.00 -10.88 -10.57
C PHE A 65 -8.08 -9.54 -9.83
N ARG A 66 -7.68 -9.52 -8.56
CA ARG A 66 -7.75 -8.36 -7.66
C ARG A 66 -6.58 -8.31 -6.69
N ILE A 67 -6.45 -7.21 -5.97
CA ILE A 67 -5.49 -7.06 -4.86
C ILE A 67 -4.03 -7.24 -5.35
N PRO A 68 -3.53 -6.29 -6.17
CA PRO A 68 -2.18 -6.34 -6.72
C PRO A 68 -1.11 -6.16 -5.65
N ALA A 69 0.00 -6.85 -5.84
CA ALA A 69 1.21 -6.69 -5.04
C ALA A 69 2.44 -6.91 -5.91
N ILE A 70 3.50 -6.10 -5.76
CA ILE A 70 4.71 -6.26 -6.58
C ILE A 70 5.98 -5.96 -5.81
N VAL A 71 7.00 -6.79 -6.05
CA VAL A 71 8.38 -6.56 -5.60
C VAL A 71 9.36 -6.82 -6.73
N LYS A 72 10.57 -6.27 -6.60
CA LYS A 72 11.72 -6.59 -7.44
C LYS A 72 12.74 -7.35 -6.60
N THR A 73 13.19 -8.49 -7.09
CA THR A 73 14.21 -9.31 -6.43
C THR A 73 15.60 -8.71 -6.58
N ASN A 74 16.58 -9.25 -5.85
CA ASN A 74 17.98 -8.87 -6.00
C ASN A 74 18.52 -9.12 -7.41
N ALA A 75 17.99 -10.12 -8.12
CA ALA A 75 18.33 -10.40 -9.52
C ALA A 75 17.67 -9.45 -10.53
N GLY A 76 16.81 -8.53 -10.07
CA GLY A 76 16.06 -7.62 -10.92
C GLY A 76 14.77 -8.22 -11.49
N THR A 77 14.44 -9.46 -11.15
CA THR A 77 13.17 -10.11 -11.53
C THR A 77 12.01 -9.37 -10.85
N LEU A 78 10.95 -9.08 -11.60
CA LEU A 78 9.72 -8.54 -11.05
C LEU A 78 8.79 -9.70 -10.66
N LEU A 79 8.23 -9.67 -9.45
CA LEU A 79 7.25 -10.65 -9.00
C LEU A 79 5.93 -9.91 -8.76
N ALA A 80 4.98 -10.08 -9.68
CA ALA A 80 3.66 -9.47 -9.64
C ALA A 80 2.65 -10.49 -9.11
N PHE A 81 2.09 -10.25 -7.92
CA PHE A 81 1.11 -11.09 -7.25
C PHE A 81 -0.29 -10.49 -7.33
N THR A 82 -1.29 -11.36 -7.19
CA THR A 82 -2.71 -11.02 -7.20
C THR A 82 -3.50 -12.10 -6.47
N GLU A 83 -4.69 -11.75 -6.01
CA GLU A 83 -5.75 -12.72 -5.78
C GLU A 83 -6.33 -13.16 -7.12
N GLY A 84 -6.40 -14.47 -7.35
CA GLY A 84 -7.14 -15.08 -8.44
C GLY A 84 -8.43 -15.70 -7.92
N CYS A 85 -9.54 -14.99 -8.09
CA CYS A 85 -10.85 -15.41 -7.61
C CYS A 85 -11.52 -16.35 -8.62
N ALA A 86 -11.87 -17.57 -8.22
CA ALA A 86 -12.32 -18.60 -9.15
C ALA A 86 -13.68 -18.29 -9.80
N LYS A 87 -14.69 -17.91 -9.00
CA LYS A 87 -16.10 -17.84 -9.45
C LYS A 87 -16.73 -16.46 -9.46
N SER A 88 -16.20 -15.50 -8.72
CA SER A 88 -16.79 -14.16 -8.61
C SER A 88 -15.74 -13.12 -8.24
N ASN A 89 -16.14 -11.85 -8.14
CA ASN A 89 -15.28 -10.75 -7.70
C ASN A 89 -15.32 -10.48 -6.18
N LYS A 90 -16.02 -11.33 -5.42
CA LYS A 90 -16.20 -11.22 -3.97
C LYS A 90 -14.91 -11.48 -3.22
N ASP A 91 -14.82 -10.95 -2.00
CA ASP A 91 -13.65 -11.07 -1.11
C ASP A 91 -13.59 -12.42 -0.35
N TYR A 92 -14.39 -13.41 -0.75
CA TYR A 92 -14.50 -14.71 -0.09
C TYR A 92 -14.90 -15.80 -1.10
N GLY A 93 -14.67 -17.07 -0.73
CA GLY A 93 -14.79 -18.24 -1.61
C GLY A 93 -13.42 -18.80 -2.00
N ASN A 94 -13.35 -19.49 -3.14
CA ASN A 94 -12.10 -20.04 -3.67
C ASN A 94 -11.27 -18.91 -4.29
N ILE A 95 -10.28 -18.46 -3.50
CA ILE A 95 -9.35 -17.39 -3.86
C ILE A 95 -7.94 -17.90 -3.59
N ASN A 96 -7.12 -17.90 -4.64
CA ASN A 96 -5.73 -18.33 -4.59
C ASN A 96 -4.80 -17.12 -4.79
N VAL A 97 -3.59 -17.17 -4.22
CA VAL A 97 -2.57 -16.15 -4.53
C VAL A 97 -1.81 -16.61 -5.76
N MET A 98 -2.06 -15.90 -6.85
CA MET A 98 -1.45 -16.11 -8.16
C MET A 98 -0.37 -15.08 -8.41
N TYR A 99 0.55 -15.36 -9.32
CA TYR A 99 1.60 -14.41 -9.68
C TYR A 99 2.16 -14.64 -11.07
N LYS A 100 2.91 -13.65 -11.57
CA LYS A 100 3.74 -13.73 -12.78
C LYS A 100 5.13 -13.20 -12.49
N ARG A 101 6.13 -13.79 -13.14
CA ARG A 101 7.53 -13.34 -13.10
C ARG A 101 7.79 -12.46 -14.34
N GLY A 102 8.25 -11.24 -14.11
CA GLY A 102 8.61 -10.28 -15.15
C GLY A 102 10.11 -10.22 -15.34
N SER A 103 10.54 -10.27 -16.61
CA SER A 103 11.92 -10.03 -17.04
C SER A 103 12.02 -8.67 -17.74
N ASN A 104 13.25 -8.26 -18.09
CA ASN A 104 13.52 -7.04 -18.86
C ASN A 104 12.78 -5.80 -18.30
N ASN A 105 12.80 -5.64 -16.97
CA ASN A 105 12.16 -4.54 -16.26
C ASN A 105 10.65 -4.36 -16.57
N GLY A 106 9.94 -5.43 -16.96
CA GLY A 106 8.52 -5.38 -17.30
C GLY A 106 8.20 -4.54 -18.55
N GLN A 107 9.14 -4.37 -19.46
CA GLN A 107 9.00 -3.46 -20.62
C GLN A 107 7.83 -3.83 -21.55
N THR A 108 7.61 -5.14 -21.77
CA THR A 108 6.63 -5.64 -22.73
C THR A 108 5.82 -6.78 -22.11
N ALA A 109 4.60 -7.00 -22.62
CA ALA A 109 3.74 -8.11 -22.18
C ALA A 109 4.42 -9.48 -22.36
N GLY A 110 5.16 -9.70 -23.45
CA GLY A 110 5.89 -10.95 -23.71
C GLY A 110 7.09 -11.19 -22.80
N GLY A 111 7.51 -10.20 -22.01
CA GLY A 111 8.56 -10.36 -20.99
C GLY A 111 8.07 -10.96 -19.67
N TRP A 112 6.76 -11.17 -19.52
CA TRP A 112 6.14 -11.78 -18.33
C TRP A 112 5.87 -13.26 -18.57
N SER A 113 6.03 -14.07 -17.52
CA SER A 113 5.66 -15.48 -17.53
C SER A 113 4.16 -15.68 -17.71
N THR A 114 3.76 -16.90 -18.05
CA THR A 114 2.38 -17.35 -17.83
C THR A 114 2.02 -17.31 -16.35
N LEU A 115 0.72 -17.43 -16.04
CA LEU A 115 0.22 -17.46 -14.67
C LEU A 115 0.89 -18.58 -13.86
N MET A 116 1.34 -18.23 -12.66
CA MET A 116 1.91 -19.12 -11.65
C MET A 116 1.09 -19.03 -10.36
N GLN A 117 1.22 -20.00 -9.47
CA GLN A 117 0.50 -20.03 -8.18
C GLN A 117 1.51 -20.02 -7.03
N ALA A 118 1.40 -19.02 -6.15
CA ALA A 118 2.24 -18.93 -4.97
C ALA A 118 1.63 -19.72 -3.80
N ALA A 119 0.30 -19.68 -3.64
CA ALA A 119 -0.39 -20.37 -2.56
C ALA A 119 -1.85 -20.70 -2.89
N SER A 120 -2.32 -21.85 -2.39
CA SER A 120 -3.73 -22.25 -2.33
C SER A 120 -3.97 -23.15 -1.12
N ILE A 121 -5.21 -23.18 -0.61
CA ILE A 121 -5.65 -24.12 0.44
C ILE A 121 -7.06 -24.59 0.09
N GLY A 122 -7.17 -25.66 -0.72
CA GLY A 122 -8.48 -26.15 -1.17
C GLY A 122 -9.32 -25.04 -1.82
N ASP A 123 -10.57 -24.90 -1.39
CA ASP A 123 -11.49 -23.83 -1.79
C ASP A 123 -11.49 -22.63 -0.82
N ASP A 124 -10.58 -22.60 0.16
CA ASP A 124 -10.52 -21.50 1.11
C ASP A 124 -9.99 -20.22 0.45
N THR A 125 -10.20 -19.10 1.15
CA THR A 125 -9.69 -17.80 0.71
C THR A 125 -8.27 -17.63 1.23
N ILE A 126 -7.27 -17.68 0.35
CA ILE A 126 -5.92 -17.15 0.62
C ILE A 126 -5.71 -15.88 -0.21
N SER A 127 -5.39 -14.79 0.49
CA SER A 127 -5.68 -13.42 0.03
C SER A 127 -4.63 -12.44 0.57
N ASN A 128 -4.75 -11.17 0.22
CA ASN A 128 -3.92 -10.09 0.69
C ASN A 128 -2.40 -10.35 0.50
N PRO A 129 -1.93 -10.63 -0.72
CA PRO A 129 -0.50 -10.82 -0.94
C PRO A 129 0.28 -9.57 -0.49
N THR A 130 1.24 -9.78 0.41
CA THR A 130 2.13 -8.73 0.93
C THR A 130 3.58 -9.24 0.91
N PRO A 131 4.22 -9.27 -0.27
CA PRO A 131 5.60 -9.68 -0.45
C PRO A 131 6.61 -8.65 0.09
N VAL A 132 7.78 -9.14 0.50
CA VAL A 132 8.98 -8.34 0.77
C VAL A 132 10.21 -9.15 0.40
N VAL A 133 11.27 -8.49 -0.05
CA VAL A 133 12.56 -9.11 -0.33
C VAL A 133 13.50 -8.79 0.82
N ASP A 134 14.06 -9.81 1.47
CA ASP A 134 15.23 -9.60 2.32
C ASP A 134 16.40 -9.29 1.39
N CYS A 135 16.76 -8.01 1.26
CA CYS A 135 17.77 -7.58 0.30
C CYS A 135 19.16 -8.13 0.62
N GLN A 136 19.42 -8.56 1.86
CA GLN A 136 20.70 -9.15 2.25
C GLN A 136 20.75 -10.65 1.97
N MET A 137 19.68 -11.39 2.30
CA MET A 137 19.65 -12.85 2.09
C MET A 137 19.14 -13.27 0.70
N GLY A 138 18.43 -12.39 0.01
CA GLY A 138 17.78 -12.67 -1.27
C GLY A 138 16.45 -13.43 -1.16
N THR A 139 16.09 -13.92 0.03
CA THR A 139 14.80 -14.58 0.27
C THR A 139 13.64 -13.61 0.03
N ILE A 140 12.65 -14.05 -0.75
CA ILE A 140 11.37 -13.36 -0.89
C ILE A 140 10.39 -13.96 0.10
N TRP A 141 9.87 -13.14 1.01
CA TRP A 141 8.81 -13.51 1.94
C TRP A 141 7.46 -13.06 1.39
N LEU A 142 6.44 -13.88 1.50
CA LEU A 142 5.07 -13.59 1.08
C LEU A 142 4.12 -13.83 2.25
N PHE A 143 3.61 -12.74 2.82
CA PHE A 143 2.57 -12.79 3.84
C PHE A 143 1.20 -12.70 3.19
N MET A 144 0.25 -13.46 3.73
CA MET A 144 -1.12 -13.58 3.20
C MET A 144 -2.10 -13.66 4.35
N SER A 145 -3.33 -13.24 4.09
CA SER A 145 -4.47 -13.50 4.97
C SER A 145 -5.23 -14.73 4.51
N TRP A 146 -5.83 -15.46 5.45
CA TRP A 146 -6.66 -16.63 5.16
C TRP A 146 -7.97 -16.63 5.93
N ASN A 147 -9.03 -17.14 5.32
CA ASN A 147 -10.24 -17.62 6.02
C ASN A 147 -10.83 -18.82 5.29
N SER A 148 -11.64 -19.61 6.00
CA SER A 148 -12.30 -20.76 5.38
C SER A 148 -13.28 -20.32 4.28
N ALA A 149 -13.44 -21.17 3.25
CA ALA A 149 -14.37 -20.99 2.14
C ALA A 149 -15.80 -20.63 2.57
N ASN A 150 -16.23 -21.16 3.73
CA ASN A 150 -17.58 -20.98 4.26
C ASN A 150 -17.70 -19.80 5.24
N THR A 151 -16.69 -18.93 5.31
CA THR A 151 -16.68 -17.74 6.15
C THR A 151 -16.44 -16.49 5.33
N SER A 152 -16.96 -15.36 5.80
CA SER A 152 -16.79 -14.05 5.17
C SER A 152 -16.84 -12.94 6.21
N GLN A 153 -16.46 -11.71 5.85
CA GLN A 153 -16.48 -10.59 6.78
C GLN A 153 -17.89 -10.28 7.30
N SER A 154 -18.89 -10.34 6.41
CA SER A 154 -20.25 -9.83 6.67
C SER A 154 -21.37 -10.79 6.28
N GLY A 155 -21.05 -12.06 6.00
CA GLY A 155 -22.02 -13.04 5.49
C GLY A 155 -22.23 -12.92 3.97
N GLY A 156 -23.19 -13.68 3.44
CA GLY A 156 -23.50 -13.76 2.01
C GLY A 156 -23.47 -15.20 1.49
N ALA A 157 -23.69 -15.41 0.19
CA ALA A 157 -23.63 -16.75 -0.42
C ALA A 157 -22.22 -17.06 -0.94
N ASN A 158 -21.68 -18.22 -0.56
CA ASN A 158 -20.42 -18.78 -1.05
C ASN A 158 -20.52 -18.97 -2.59
N PRO A 159 -19.60 -18.40 -3.39
CA PRO A 159 -19.68 -18.45 -4.85
C PRO A 159 -19.60 -19.85 -5.47
N GLU A 160 -18.93 -20.78 -4.81
CA GLU A 160 -18.69 -22.14 -5.31
C GLU A 160 -19.89 -23.06 -5.08
N THR A 161 -20.59 -22.90 -3.96
CA THR A 161 -21.64 -23.81 -3.48
C THR A 161 -23.04 -23.19 -3.48
N GLY A 162 -23.13 -21.85 -3.49
CA GLY A 162 -24.38 -21.10 -3.30
C GLY A 162 -24.91 -21.09 -1.86
N LEU A 163 -24.24 -21.77 -0.93
CA LEU A 163 -24.66 -21.85 0.47
C LEU A 163 -24.27 -20.60 1.27
N PRO A 164 -24.99 -20.24 2.34
CA PRO A 164 -24.61 -19.12 3.20
C PRO A 164 -23.23 -19.29 3.84
N THR A 165 -22.45 -18.21 3.87
CA THR A 165 -21.22 -18.07 4.64
C THR A 165 -21.53 -17.57 6.05
N THR A 166 -20.69 -17.95 7.01
CA THR A 166 -20.76 -17.46 8.40
C THR A 166 -19.86 -16.24 8.57
N CYS A 167 -20.33 -15.22 9.31
CA CYS A 167 -19.53 -14.04 9.61
C CYS A 167 -18.32 -14.39 10.50
N ILE A 168 -17.16 -13.81 10.16
CA ILE A 168 -15.96 -13.86 10.99
C ILE A 168 -16.15 -12.99 12.24
N THR A 169 -16.22 -13.64 13.40
CA THR A 169 -16.52 -13.00 14.69
C THR A 169 -15.59 -13.44 15.82
N GLN A 170 -14.68 -14.39 15.57
CA GLN A 170 -13.79 -14.97 16.57
C GLN A 170 -12.33 -14.96 16.11
N TRP A 171 -11.43 -14.90 17.09
CA TRP A 171 -9.99 -14.97 16.84
C TRP A 171 -9.63 -16.30 16.16
N GLY A 172 -8.77 -16.24 15.15
CA GLY A 172 -8.33 -17.41 14.39
C GLY A 172 -9.27 -17.84 13.27
N GLN A 173 -10.36 -17.10 13.01
CA GLN A 173 -11.19 -17.29 11.81
C GLN A 173 -10.64 -16.54 10.59
N ARG A 174 -10.00 -15.38 10.80
CA ARG A 174 -9.11 -14.73 9.82
C ARG A 174 -7.67 -14.85 10.32
N ARG A 175 -6.81 -15.46 9.51
CA ARG A 175 -5.46 -15.95 9.88
C ARG A 175 -4.37 -15.28 9.05
N VAL A 176 -3.14 -15.32 9.57
CA VAL A 176 -1.94 -14.91 8.84
C VAL A 176 -1.15 -16.13 8.43
N TYR A 177 -0.90 -16.26 7.13
CA TYR A 177 -0.09 -17.32 6.53
C TYR A 177 1.16 -16.74 5.86
N VAL A 178 2.22 -17.54 5.82
CA VAL A 178 3.50 -17.16 5.25
C VAL A 178 4.01 -18.22 4.28
N MET A 179 4.52 -17.76 3.14
CA MET A 179 5.32 -18.52 2.19
C MET A 179 6.66 -17.79 1.97
N LYS A 180 7.67 -18.51 1.48
CA LYS A 180 8.94 -17.94 1.05
C LYS A 180 9.44 -18.53 -0.27
N SER A 181 10.27 -17.78 -0.97
CA SER A 181 11.04 -18.25 -2.12
C SER A 181 12.52 -17.93 -1.90
N ASP A 182 13.35 -18.94 -2.08
CA ASP A 182 14.82 -18.83 -2.04
C ASP A 182 15.43 -19.05 -3.45
N ASP A 183 14.59 -19.03 -4.49
CA ASP A 183 14.94 -19.37 -5.88
C ASP A 183 14.44 -18.31 -6.88
N ASP A 184 14.51 -17.03 -6.50
CA ASP A 184 14.11 -15.89 -7.33
C ASP A 184 12.65 -15.93 -7.82
N GLY A 185 11.77 -16.40 -6.93
CA GLY A 185 10.33 -16.52 -7.17
C GLY A 185 9.95 -17.71 -8.04
N MET A 186 10.84 -18.67 -8.31
CA MET A 186 10.51 -19.83 -9.12
C MET A 186 9.55 -20.78 -8.40
N THR A 187 9.75 -20.97 -7.09
CA THR A 187 8.84 -21.72 -6.23
C THR A 187 8.60 -20.98 -4.92
N PHE A 188 7.38 -21.13 -4.38
CA PHE A 188 7.04 -20.66 -3.03
C PHE A 188 6.77 -21.86 -2.13
N LYS A 189 7.37 -21.86 -0.95
CA LYS A 189 7.34 -22.93 0.04
C LYS A 189 6.96 -22.38 1.42
N GLY A 190 6.37 -23.23 2.25
CA GLY A 190 6.19 -22.95 3.67
C GLY A 190 7.53 -22.72 4.36
N MET A 191 7.49 -22.16 5.57
CA MET A 191 8.68 -21.93 6.39
C MET A 191 9.43 -23.23 6.71
N ASP A 192 8.71 -24.36 6.74
CA ASP A 192 9.24 -25.72 6.92
C ASP A 192 9.76 -26.37 5.63
N GLY A 193 9.73 -25.64 4.50
CA GLY A 193 10.13 -26.14 3.19
C GLY A 193 9.07 -26.98 2.46
N SER A 194 7.87 -27.13 3.03
CA SER A 194 6.75 -27.81 2.37
C SER A 194 6.15 -26.96 1.24
N SER A 195 5.29 -27.55 0.40
CA SER A 195 4.52 -26.81 -0.61
C SER A 195 3.29 -26.09 -0.03
N LYS A 196 3.11 -26.12 1.30
CA LYS A 196 1.92 -25.57 1.96
C LYS A 196 2.26 -24.26 2.69
N PRO A 197 1.35 -23.26 2.67
CA PRO A 197 1.50 -22.07 3.49
C PRO A 197 1.60 -22.40 4.98
N THR A 198 2.50 -21.72 5.70
CA THR A 198 2.67 -21.88 7.16
C THR A 198 1.73 -20.94 7.91
N ASP A 199 0.87 -21.48 8.78
CA ASP A 199 0.00 -20.68 9.66
C ASP A 199 0.85 -20.05 10.78
N MET A 200 0.92 -18.73 10.78
CA MET A 200 1.68 -17.94 11.75
C MET A 200 0.79 -17.12 12.66
N THR A 201 -0.53 -17.39 12.67
CA THR A 201 -1.53 -16.60 13.41
C THR A 201 -1.24 -16.52 14.90
N ALA A 202 -0.85 -17.65 15.52
CA ALA A 202 -0.55 -17.69 16.94
C ALA A 202 0.62 -16.77 17.35
N THR A 203 1.56 -16.55 16.43
CA THR A 203 2.74 -15.71 16.63
C THR A 203 2.47 -14.25 16.26
N LEU A 204 1.72 -14.02 15.17
CA LEU A 204 1.68 -12.72 14.49
C LEU A 204 0.37 -11.96 14.66
N THR A 205 -0.66 -12.58 15.22
CA THR A 205 -1.99 -11.98 15.37
C THR A 205 -2.35 -11.88 16.85
N PRO A 206 -2.30 -10.67 17.44
CA PRO A 206 -2.74 -10.45 18.81
C PRO A 206 -4.14 -11.00 19.07
N LYS A 207 -4.36 -11.56 20.28
CA LYS A 207 -5.68 -12.09 20.67
C LYS A 207 -6.68 -11.01 21.07
N THR A 208 -6.18 -9.90 21.58
CA THR A 208 -6.98 -8.85 22.22
C THR A 208 -6.65 -7.48 21.64
N ARG A 209 -7.70 -6.72 21.32
CA ARG A 209 -7.68 -5.32 20.91
C ARG A 209 -7.23 -4.42 22.06
N ALA A 210 -6.81 -3.20 21.74
CA ALA A 210 -6.48 -2.18 22.73
C ALA A 210 -7.63 -1.95 23.74
N GLY A 211 -8.88 -2.03 23.29
CA GLY A 211 -10.07 -1.89 24.15
C GLY A 211 -10.49 -3.14 24.92
N GLY A 212 -9.72 -4.24 24.90
CA GLY A 212 -10.01 -5.46 25.65
C GLY A 212 -10.91 -6.48 24.93
N SER A 213 -11.51 -6.14 23.79
CA SER A 213 -12.27 -7.11 22.98
C SER A 213 -11.36 -8.08 22.21
N ALA A 214 -11.89 -9.25 21.84
CA ALA A 214 -11.15 -10.20 21.02
C ALA A 214 -10.94 -9.69 19.60
N TRP A 215 -9.78 -10.01 19.00
CA TRP A 215 -9.58 -9.87 17.56
C TRP A 215 -10.44 -10.90 16.81
N ALA A 216 -10.92 -10.56 15.61
CA ALA A 216 -11.72 -11.45 14.77
C ALA A 216 -11.29 -11.30 13.31
N TRP A 217 -11.66 -10.18 12.68
CA TRP A 217 -11.13 -9.80 11.37
C TRP A 217 -9.69 -9.29 11.49
N ASP A 218 -8.88 -9.59 10.47
CA ASP A 218 -7.48 -9.20 10.31
C ASP A 218 -7.15 -9.00 8.82
N ALA A 219 -6.13 -8.21 8.55
CA ALA A 219 -5.58 -7.99 7.21
C ALA A 219 -4.08 -7.70 7.31
N VAL A 220 -3.29 -8.42 6.51
CA VAL A 220 -1.90 -8.02 6.19
C VAL A 220 -1.90 -7.20 4.90
N GLY A 221 -1.10 -6.13 4.85
CA GLY A 221 -1.06 -5.17 3.74
C GLY A 221 -2.47 -4.76 3.29
N PRO A 222 -2.88 -5.09 2.04
CA PRO A 222 -2.10 -5.75 0.99
C PRO A 222 -1.07 -4.81 0.33
N GLY A 223 -0.30 -5.29 -0.65
CA GLY A 223 0.65 -4.46 -1.39
C GLY A 223 2.09 -4.96 -1.24
N ALA A 224 2.92 -4.27 -0.47
CA ALA A 224 4.30 -4.69 -0.24
C ALA A 224 4.77 -4.40 1.19
N GLY A 225 5.67 -5.24 1.69
CA GLY A 225 6.48 -4.94 2.86
C GLY A 225 7.71 -4.08 2.49
N LEU A 226 8.54 -3.85 3.49
CA LEU A 226 9.69 -2.96 3.44
C LEU A 226 10.92 -3.68 4.00
N TYR A 227 12.04 -3.58 3.29
CA TYR A 227 13.36 -3.84 3.83
C TYR A 227 14.04 -2.49 4.04
N THR A 228 14.32 -2.14 5.30
CA THR A 228 14.87 -0.83 5.65
C THR A 228 16.37 -0.76 5.40
N SER A 229 16.90 0.46 5.37
CA SER A 229 18.32 0.75 5.25
C SER A 229 19.17 0.17 6.39
N ASP A 230 18.57 0.00 7.58
CA ASP A 230 19.19 -0.63 8.75
C ASP A 230 18.95 -2.15 8.86
N GLY A 231 18.43 -2.78 7.80
CA GLY A 231 18.33 -4.24 7.69
C GLY A 231 17.14 -4.88 8.39
N VAL A 232 16.08 -4.11 8.66
CA VAL A 232 14.84 -4.59 9.27
C VAL A 232 13.83 -4.93 8.17
N ILE A 233 13.27 -6.13 8.24
CA ILE A 233 12.15 -6.54 7.39
C ILE A 233 10.86 -6.15 8.10
N ILE A 234 9.96 -5.45 7.43
CA ILE A 234 8.71 -4.96 8.00
C ILE A 234 7.55 -5.26 7.05
N ILE A 235 6.49 -5.85 7.58
CA ILE A 235 5.23 -6.09 6.88
C ILE A 235 4.15 -5.22 7.53
N PRO A 236 3.54 -4.27 6.79
CA PRO A 236 2.43 -3.50 7.31
C PRO A 236 1.21 -4.41 7.46
N ALA A 237 0.50 -4.28 8.56
CA ALA A 237 -0.76 -4.99 8.78
C ALA A 237 -1.74 -4.11 9.55
N GLN A 238 -3.00 -4.54 9.58
CA GLN A 238 -4.02 -3.87 10.37
C GLN A 238 -3.55 -3.79 11.83
N PHE A 239 -3.51 -2.56 12.35
CA PHE A 239 -3.16 -2.24 13.73
C PHE A 239 -1.76 -2.65 14.20
N ARG A 240 -0.87 -3.06 13.30
CA ARG A 240 0.48 -3.48 13.69
C ARG A 240 1.48 -3.42 12.55
N ASN A 241 2.76 -3.46 12.91
CA ASN A 241 3.82 -3.92 12.03
C ASN A 241 4.21 -5.33 12.48
N ILE A 242 4.36 -6.25 11.52
CA ILE A 242 5.08 -7.50 11.73
C ILE A 242 6.52 -7.24 11.27
N TYR A 243 7.53 -7.60 12.05
CA TYR A 243 8.91 -7.29 11.67
C TYR A 243 9.92 -8.35 12.12
N SER A 244 11.07 -8.36 11.48
CA SER A 244 12.24 -9.15 11.88
C SER A 244 13.51 -8.29 11.74
N LYS A 245 14.42 -8.43 12.70
CA LYS A 245 15.74 -7.78 12.72
C LYS A 245 16.91 -8.76 12.53
N ASP A 246 16.57 -10.02 12.32
CA ASP A 246 17.50 -11.15 12.33
C ASP A 246 17.29 -12.03 11.10
N HIS A 247 16.93 -11.41 9.96
CA HIS A 247 16.72 -12.09 8.68
C HIS A 247 15.72 -13.25 8.79
N SER A 248 14.60 -12.98 9.47
CA SER A 248 13.46 -13.89 9.63
C SER A 248 13.74 -15.14 10.48
N ILE A 249 14.79 -15.14 11.31
CA ILE A 249 14.95 -16.14 12.37
C ILE A 249 13.79 -16.00 13.37
N MET A 250 13.44 -14.78 13.76
CA MET A 250 12.27 -14.48 14.57
C MET A 250 11.44 -13.33 14.00
N TRP A 251 10.13 -13.53 13.99
CA TRP A 251 9.15 -12.50 13.68
C TRP A 251 8.53 -11.94 14.97
N GLN A 252 8.37 -10.62 15.01
CA GLN A 252 7.84 -9.87 16.13
C GLN A 252 6.68 -8.98 15.69
N VAL A 253 5.88 -8.54 16.66
CA VAL A 253 4.73 -7.66 16.44
C VAL A 253 4.92 -6.36 17.20
N GLN A 254 4.84 -5.24 16.48
CA GLN A 254 4.70 -3.91 17.06
C GLN A 254 3.24 -3.46 16.91
N LYS A 255 2.49 -3.35 18.00
CA LYS A 255 1.10 -2.83 17.96
C LYS A 255 1.10 -1.33 17.68
N LEU A 256 0.11 -0.89 16.90
CA LEU A 256 -0.16 0.51 16.56
C LEU A 256 -1.58 0.91 17.00
N PRO A 257 -1.90 2.22 17.07
CA PRO A 257 -3.26 2.67 17.36
C PRO A 257 -4.31 2.08 16.40
N GLU A 258 -5.44 1.63 16.95
CA GLU A 258 -6.45 0.86 16.22
C GLU A 258 -7.44 1.72 15.41
N SER A 259 -6.93 2.65 14.60
CA SER A 259 -7.72 3.67 13.88
C SER A 259 -7.89 3.42 12.39
N THR A 260 -7.22 2.41 11.84
CA THR A 260 -7.07 2.19 10.39
C THR A 260 -7.42 0.75 9.98
N GLY A 261 -7.33 0.44 8.69
CA GLY A 261 -7.58 -0.89 8.12
C GLY A 261 -6.35 -1.40 7.37
N GLU A 262 -6.45 -1.41 6.04
CA GLU A 262 -5.37 -1.82 5.13
C GLU A 262 -4.23 -0.80 5.15
N ALA A 263 -3.00 -1.32 5.15
CA ALA A 263 -1.84 -0.58 5.60
C ALA A 263 -0.70 -0.59 4.59
N THR A 264 0.03 0.51 4.54
CA THR A 264 1.28 0.62 3.77
C THR A 264 2.40 1.15 4.66
N ILE A 265 3.64 0.91 4.28
CA ILE A 265 4.80 1.45 4.99
C ILE A 265 5.93 1.82 4.03
N ALA A 266 6.63 2.92 4.34
CA ALA A 266 7.88 3.31 3.71
C ALA A 266 8.88 3.78 4.76
N GLU A 267 10.17 3.66 4.44
CA GLU A 267 11.23 4.41 5.12
C GLU A 267 11.44 5.73 4.36
N LEU A 268 11.54 6.83 5.08
CA LEU A 268 11.75 8.18 4.53
C LEU A 268 13.24 8.53 4.52
N ASN A 269 13.60 9.65 3.87
CA ASN A 269 15.01 10.06 3.74
C ASN A 269 15.70 10.35 5.07
N ASP A 270 14.94 10.68 6.11
CA ASP A 270 15.45 10.90 7.47
C ASP A 270 15.54 9.61 8.30
N GLY A 271 15.30 8.44 7.69
CA GLY A 271 15.29 7.13 8.35
C GLY A 271 14.02 6.86 9.17
N SER A 272 13.07 7.80 9.24
CA SER A 272 11.79 7.55 9.91
C SER A 272 10.91 6.64 9.07
N LEU A 273 10.09 5.83 9.76
CA LEU A 273 9.07 5.02 9.12
C LEU A 273 7.77 5.80 9.00
N TYR A 274 7.09 5.62 7.88
CA TYR A 274 5.86 6.31 7.53
C TYR A 274 4.78 5.30 7.15
N ARG A 275 3.73 5.25 7.97
CA ARG A 275 2.47 4.54 7.68
C ARG A 275 1.54 5.47 6.91
N ASN A 276 0.94 4.96 5.84
CA ASN A 276 -0.12 5.64 5.10
C ASN A 276 -1.26 4.65 4.84
N ASP A 277 -2.23 4.64 5.74
CA ASP A 277 -3.23 3.60 5.83
C ASP A 277 -4.58 4.08 5.28
N ARG A 278 -5.35 3.09 4.81
CA ARG A 278 -6.79 3.24 4.62
C ARG A 278 -7.41 3.37 6.01
N ALA A 279 -8.16 4.44 6.25
CA ALA A 279 -8.87 4.59 7.52
C ALA A 279 -9.97 3.52 7.68
N ASN A 280 -10.30 3.16 8.92
CA ASN A 280 -11.51 2.38 9.17
C ASN A 280 -12.76 3.20 8.79
N SER A 281 -13.90 2.55 8.57
CA SER A 281 -15.07 3.23 7.98
C SER A 281 -15.57 4.43 8.80
N THR A 282 -15.50 4.36 10.14
CA THR A 282 -15.87 5.48 11.02
C THR A 282 -14.95 6.68 10.84
N ASN A 283 -13.63 6.46 10.90
CA ASN A 283 -12.62 7.50 10.76
C ASN A 283 -12.55 8.04 9.33
N TRP A 284 -12.73 7.18 8.33
CA TRP A 284 -12.86 7.57 6.95
C TRP A 284 -14.07 8.48 6.73
N ALA A 285 -15.25 8.12 7.27
CA ALA A 285 -16.46 8.92 7.08
C ALA A 285 -16.31 10.37 7.60
N ALA A 286 -15.51 10.57 8.65
CA ALA A 286 -15.24 11.88 9.23
C ALA A 286 -14.30 12.75 8.39
N ALA A 287 -13.27 12.18 7.75
CA ALA A 287 -12.23 12.95 7.06
C ALA A 287 -12.23 12.78 5.53
N LYS A 288 -12.57 11.59 5.03
CA LYS A 288 -12.46 11.15 3.64
C LYS A 288 -11.04 11.39 3.09
N ARG A 289 -10.05 10.95 3.86
CA ARG A 289 -8.61 11.13 3.63
C ARG A 289 -7.84 9.86 3.97
N ARG A 290 -6.59 9.79 3.49
CA ARG A 290 -5.57 8.87 4.01
C ARG A 290 -5.20 9.22 5.45
N TRP A 291 -4.85 8.21 6.24
CA TRP A 291 -4.43 8.39 7.63
C TRP A 291 -2.96 8.02 7.77
N ILE A 292 -2.20 8.93 8.35
CA ILE A 292 -0.74 8.84 8.40
C ILE A 292 -0.24 8.74 9.83
N SER A 293 0.84 7.99 10.04
CA SER A 293 1.57 7.94 11.30
C SER A 293 3.07 7.79 11.02
N ARG A 294 3.90 8.39 11.88
CA ARG A 294 5.35 8.37 11.76
C ARG A 294 5.99 7.78 13.00
N GLY A 295 7.13 7.11 12.84
CA GLY A 295 7.77 6.44 13.96
C GLY A 295 8.99 5.63 13.59
N SER A 296 9.31 4.67 14.45
CA SER A 296 10.33 3.66 14.21
C SER A 296 9.96 2.36 14.92
N ILE A 297 10.64 1.26 14.58
CA ILE A 297 10.42 -0.02 15.27
C ILE A 297 10.81 0.06 16.76
N SER A 298 11.86 0.80 17.11
CA SER A 298 12.31 0.97 18.51
C SER A 298 11.53 2.03 19.28
N GLY A 299 11.12 3.11 18.62
CA GLY A 299 10.48 4.28 19.24
C GLY A 299 8.96 4.25 19.24
N GLY A 300 8.35 3.30 18.53
CA GLY A 300 6.91 3.28 18.33
C GLY A 300 6.45 4.27 17.26
N PHE A 301 5.14 4.38 17.09
CA PHE A 301 4.49 5.24 16.10
C PHE A 301 3.59 6.25 16.79
N SER A 302 3.51 7.46 16.23
CA SER A 302 2.60 8.50 16.70
C SER A 302 1.14 8.09 16.54
N ALA A 303 0.23 8.83 17.18
CA ALA A 303 -1.18 8.75 16.85
C ALA A 303 -1.39 9.03 15.34
N TYR A 304 -2.38 8.37 14.75
CA TYR A 304 -2.74 8.65 13.36
C TYR A 304 -3.42 10.01 13.24
N THR A 305 -3.14 10.69 12.14
CA THR A 305 -3.83 11.92 11.72
C THR A 305 -4.26 11.78 10.26
N SER A 306 -5.40 12.37 9.89
CA SER A 306 -5.78 12.48 8.47
C SER A 306 -4.84 13.45 7.74
N ASP A 307 -4.39 13.08 6.55
CA ASP A 307 -3.62 13.95 5.66
C ASP A 307 -4.57 14.75 4.76
N ASP A 308 -4.61 16.08 4.92
CA ASP A 308 -5.57 16.95 4.22
C ASP A 308 -5.34 16.99 2.70
N LYS A 309 -4.14 16.64 2.22
CA LYS A 309 -3.75 16.64 0.81
C LYS A 309 -4.10 15.35 0.08
N LEU A 310 -4.38 14.28 0.81
CA LEU A 310 -4.61 12.95 0.26
C LEU A 310 -6.07 12.50 0.41
N LEU A 311 -6.91 12.92 -0.53
CA LEU A 311 -8.29 12.40 -0.69
C LEU A 311 -8.27 10.87 -0.84
N ASP A 312 -9.27 10.19 -0.26
CA ASP A 312 -9.40 8.74 -0.36
C ASP A 312 -10.89 8.30 -0.36
N PRO A 313 -11.29 7.31 -1.18
CA PRO A 313 -12.65 6.81 -1.26
C PRO A 313 -12.84 5.51 -0.45
N GLU A 314 -12.09 5.34 0.64
CA GLU A 314 -12.04 4.12 1.46
C GLU A 314 -11.45 2.93 0.68
N ASN A 315 -10.24 3.12 0.15
CA ASN A 315 -9.56 2.16 -0.72
C ASN A 315 -8.12 1.92 -0.25
N GLU A 316 -7.50 0.84 -0.70
CA GLU A 316 -6.05 0.67 -0.56
C GLU A 316 -5.29 1.74 -1.37
N ALA A 317 -4.03 1.96 -1.02
CA ALA A 317 -3.11 2.81 -1.74
C ALA A 317 -1.72 2.20 -1.67
N SER A 318 -0.79 2.62 -2.53
CA SER A 318 0.60 2.18 -2.46
C SER A 318 1.56 3.36 -2.27
N ILE A 319 2.70 3.08 -1.62
CA ILE A 319 3.78 4.03 -1.39
C ILE A 319 5.12 3.40 -1.73
N LEU A 320 6.02 4.20 -2.30
CA LEU A 320 7.34 3.78 -2.74
C LEU A 320 8.35 4.85 -2.36
N PHE A 321 9.34 4.50 -1.54
CA PHE A 321 10.55 5.31 -1.41
C PHE A 321 11.42 5.07 -2.65
N TYR A 322 11.54 6.07 -3.52
CA TYR A 322 12.15 5.89 -4.83
C TYR A 322 13.68 6.08 -4.77
N ASN A 323 14.15 7.07 -4.02
CA ASN A 323 15.58 7.37 -3.83
C ASN A 323 15.81 8.29 -2.62
N ASN A 324 17.02 8.21 -2.08
CA ASN A 324 17.52 9.12 -1.05
C ASN A 324 18.35 10.25 -1.67
N ALA A 325 18.39 11.38 -0.98
CA ALA A 325 19.11 12.57 -1.42
C ALA A 325 20.64 12.44 -1.28
N GLU A 326 21.13 11.54 -0.44
CA GLU A 326 22.58 11.36 -0.23
C GLU A 326 23.28 10.74 -1.44
N THR A 327 22.58 9.84 -2.15
CA THR A 327 23.13 9.08 -3.28
C THR A 327 22.57 9.52 -4.64
N ASP A 328 21.38 10.11 -4.69
CA ASP A 328 20.69 10.45 -5.93
C ASP A 328 19.73 11.63 -5.69
N ALA A 329 20.23 12.83 -5.37
CA ALA A 329 19.37 13.98 -5.08
C ALA A 329 18.50 14.42 -6.28
N PRO A 330 17.26 14.89 -6.06
CA PRO A 330 16.58 15.04 -4.76
C PRO A 330 15.94 13.74 -4.27
N THR A 331 15.70 13.60 -2.96
CA THR A 331 14.91 12.47 -2.44
C THR A 331 13.49 12.51 -2.98
N GLN A 332 12.94 11.36 -3.36
CA GLN A 332 11.57 11.24 -3.83
C GLN A 332 10.86 10.09 -3.12
N THR A 333 9.69 10.39 -2.56
CA THR A 333 8.68 9.41 -2.15
C THR A 333 7.50 9.51 -3.10
N ILE A 334 7.04 8.38 -3.61
CA ILE A 334 5.96 8.28 -4.59
C ILE A 334 4.75 7.66 -3.92
N PHE A 335 3.59 8.26 -4.10
CA PHE A 335 2.31 7.76 -3.60
C PHE A 335 1.30 7.60 -4.72
N LEU A 336 0.51 6.54 -4.64
CA LEU A 336 -0.49 6.18 -5.64
C LEU A 336 -1.78 5.76 -4.94
N ASN A 337 -2.85 6.52 -5.18
CA ASN A 337 -4.20 6.16 -4.76
C ASN A 337 -5.24 6.80 -5.68
N SER A 338 -6.51 6.41 -5.53
CA SER A 338 -7.61 7.20 -6.07
C SER A 338 -7.82 8.45 -5.24
N ALA A 339 -7.45 9.61 -5.78
CA ALA A 339 -7.60 10.86 -5.05
C ALA A 339 -8.97 11.50 -5.33
N SER A 340 -9.97 10.85 -4.76
CA SER A 340 -11.37 11.21 -4.72
C SER A 340 -11.95 10.78 -3.38
N THR A 341 -13.02 11.43 -2.94
CA THR A 341 -13.79 11.01 -1.76
C THR A 341 -15.00 10.14 -2.10
N VAL A 342 -15.15 9.74 -3.37
CA VAL A 342 -16.36 9.08 -3.90
C VAL A 342 -16.05 7.87 -4.76
N THR A 343 -15.05 7.96 -5.64
CA THR A 343 -14.78 6.93 -6.65
C THR A 343 -13.36 6.38 -6.56
N ARG A 344 -13.18 5.11 -6.89
CA ARG A 344 -11.87 4.44 -7.04
C ARG A 344 -11.18 4.73 -8.38
N MET A 345 -11.84 5.44 -9.29
CA MET A 345 -11.40 5.64 -10.68
C MET A 345 -10.62 6.94 -10.93
N LYS A 346 -10.18 7.63 -9.87
CA LYS A 346 -9.37 8.88 -9.98
C LYS A 346 -7.95 8.66 -9.48
N VAL A 347 -7.36 7.53 -9.89
CA VAL A 347 -6.01 7.11 -9.52
C VAL A 347 -4.99 8.13 -10.01
N ARG A 348 -4.02 8.51 -9.18
CA ARG A 348 -2.95 9.44 -9.55
C ARG A 348 -1.65 9.17 -8.82
N PHE A 349 -0.55 9.37 -9.54
CA PHE A 349 0.78 9.44 -8.96
C PHE A 349 0.99 10.79 -8.29
N ARG A 350 1.75 10.80 -7.20
CA ARG A 350 2.22 11.98 -6.51
C ARG A 350 3.67 11.80 -6.10
N VAL A 351 4.45 12.87 -6.17
CA VAL A 351 5.85 12.87 -5.69
C VAL A 351 5.99 13.87 -4.55
N SER A 352 6.62 13.41 -3.48
CA SER A 352 7.04 14.22 -2.34
C SER A 352 8.57 14.27 -2.27
N TYR A 353 9.10 15.43 -1.91
CA TYR A 353 10.54 15.67 -1.75
C TYR A 353 10.93 16.00 -0.30
N ASP A 354 9.98 15.96 0.62
CA ASP A 354 10.11 16.52 1.96
C ASP A 354 9.65 15.54 3.06
N ASN A 355 9.99 14.26 2.88
CA ASN A 355 9.61 13.18 3.80
C ASN A 355 8.09 13.00 3.91
N ALA A 356 7.42 12.98 2.75
CA ALA A 356 5.98 12.79 2.60
C ALA A 356 5.14 13.83 3.37
N LYS A 357 5.59 15.09 3.44
CA LYS A 357 4.85 16.18 4.07
C LYS A 357 4.00 16.93 3.04
N THR A 358 4.52 17.13 1.84
CA THR A 358 3.82 17.77 0.72
C THR A 358 3.95 16.94 -0.56
N TRP A 359 3.04 17.18 -1.51
CA TRP A 359 2.92 16.43 -2.76
C TRP A 359 2.84 17.39 -3.97
N PRO A 360 3.89 18.19 -4.23
CA PRO A 360 3.84 19.28 -5.21
C PRO A 360 3.66 18.80 -6.66
N MET A 361 4.10 17.57 -6.97
CA MET A 361 4.01 17.01 -8.31
C MET A 361 2.97 15.91 -8.35
N SER A 362 2.16 15.89 -9.42
CA SER A 362 1.13 14.86 -9.59
C SER A 362 0.79 14.61 -11.05
N ARG A 363 0.31 13.41 -11.34
CA ARG A 363 -0.28 13.11 -12.64
C ARG A 363 -1.37 12.05 -12.53
N PRO A 364 -2.57 12.29 -13.09
CA PRO A 364 -3.63 11.29 -13.08
C PRO A 364 -3.26 10.12 -13.99
N LEU A 365 -3.61 8.91 -13.57
CA LEU A 365 -3.35 7.69 -14.32
C LEU A 365 -4.13 7.65 -15.64
N SER A 366 -5.25 8.37 -15.73
CA SER A 366 -6.05 8.53 -16.95
C SER A 366 -5.29 9.17 -18.13
N ASP A 367 -4.11 9.75 -17.89
CA ASP A 367 -3.23 10.24 -18.95
C ASP A 367 -2.50 9.11 -19.70
N PHE A 368 -2.57 7.87 -19.21
CA PHE A 368 -2.10 6.70 -19.95
C PHE A 368 -3.04 6.40 -21.13
N THR A 369 -2.44 6.14 -22.29
CA THR A 369 -3.16 5.54 -23.42
C THR A 369 -3.35 4.05 -23.15
N LEU A 370 -4.58 3.66 -22.82
CA LEU A 370 -4.93 2.25 -22.62
C LEU A 370 -5.37 1.59 -23.94
N SER A 371 -5.05 0.30 -24.07
CA SER A 371 -5.54 -0.51 -25.19
C SER A 371 -7.04 -0.77 -25.08
N SER A 372 -7.72 -1.01 -26.20
CA SER A 372 -9.11 -1.46 -26.19
C SER A 372 -9.28 -2.72 -25.34
N GLY A 373 -10.37 -2.79 -24.56
CA GLY A 373 -10.63 -3.90 -23.65
C GLY A 373 -9.88 -3.83 -22.31
N SER A 374 -9.24 -2.71 -21.98
CA SER A 374 -8.58 -2.50 -20.67
C SER A 374 -9.55 -2.25 -19.52
N GLY A 375 -10.84 -2.10 -19.79
CA GLY A 375 -11.86 -1.81 -18.78
C GLY A 375 -11.84 -0.36 -18.27
N THR A 376 -12.46 -0.16 -17.12
CA THR A 376 -12.43 1.11 -16.38
C THR A 376 -11.45 0.98 -15.21
N GLU A 377 -10.33 1.66 -15.35
CA GLU A 377 -9.23 1.58 -14.40
C GLU A 377 -9.52 2.29 -13.07
N GLY A 378 -9.16 1.64 -11.98
CA GLY A 378 -9.32 2.18 -10.63
C GLY A 378 -9.58 1.12 -9.58
N GLY A 379 -8.92 1.26 -8.44
CA GLY A 379 -8.99 0.31 -7.34
C GLY A 379 -7.67 0.24 -6.62
N TYR A 380 -7.30 -0.96 -6.18
CA TYR A 380 -6.05 -1.20 -5.44
C TYR A 380 -4.86 -1.06 -6.37
N SER A 381 -3.69 -0.79 -5.80
CA SER A 381 -2.46 -0.54 -6.54
C SER A 381 -1.22 -1.08 -5.83
N SER A 382 -0.15 -1.37 -6.55
CA SER A 382 1.16 -1.64 -5.94
C SER A 382 2.27 -1.12 -6.83
N MET A 383 3.32 -0.55 -6.25
CA MET A 383 4.43 0.08 -6.97
C MET A 383 5.77 -0.59 -6.71
N VAL A 384 6.68 -0.49 -7.68
CA VAL A 384 8.07 -0.93 -7.58
C VAL A 384 8.99 -0.03 -8.40
N LYS A 385 10.24 0.17 -7.95
CA LYS A 385 11.29 0.76 -8.78
C LYS A 385 11.99 -0.32 -9.59
N THR A 386 11.87 -0.27 -10.92
CA THR A 386 12.55 -1.22 -11.82
C THR A 386 14.07 -0.96 -11.88
N ALA A 387 14.86 -1.90 -12.41
CA ALA A 387 16.32 -1.75 -12.42
C ALA A 387 16.80 -0.64 -13.37
N ASP A 388 16.03 -0.35 -14.42
CA ASP A 388 16.27 0.76 -15.36
C ASP A 388 15.69 2.10 -14.86
N LYS A 389 15.56 2.27 -13.54
CA LYS A 389 15.11 3.51 -12.89
C LYS A 389 13.72 3.99 -13.36
N ASN A 390 12.84 3.08 -13.76
CA ASN A 390 11.43 3.42 -13.99
C ASN A 390 10.60 3.06 -12.75
N ILE A 391 9.39 3.58 -12.72
CA ILE A 391 8.32 3.19 -11.81
C ILE A 391 7.50 2.14 -12.54
N GLY A 392 7.33 0.99 -11.90
CA GLY A 392 6.32 0.00 -12.25
C GLY A 392 5.13 0.14 -11.32
N ALA A 393 3.91 0.10 -11.86
CA ALA A 393 2.69 0.13 -11.06
C ALA A 393 1.69 -0.91 -11.58
N MET A 394 1.12 -1.68 -10.66
CA MET A 394 -0.04 -2.52 -10.92
C MET A 394 -1.29 -1.81 -10.42
N VAL A 395 -2.38 -1.81 -11.20
CA VAL A 395 -3.64 -1.15 -10.83
C VAL A 395 -4.82 -2.03 -11.23
N GLU A 396 -5.78 -2.20 -10.33
CA GLU A 396 -7.03 -2.90 -10.63
C GLU A 396 -7.82 -2.18 -11.74
N THR A 397 -8.50 -2.96 -12.56
CA THR A 397 -9.44 -2.44 -13.56
C THR A 397 -10.71 -3.28 -13.60
N ASN A 398 -11.83 -2.60 -13.80
CA ASN A 398 -13.12 -3.25 -13.98
C ASN A 398 -13.40 -3.46 -15.48
N LEU A 399 -13.42 -4.73 -15.92
CA LEU A 399 -13.54 -5.10 -17.33
C LEU A 399 -14.97 -4.99 -17.87
N ASP A 400 -15.97 -4.86 -16.99
CA ASP A 400 -17.33 -4.47 -17.38
C ASP A 400 -17.84 -3.26 -16.59
N ILE A 401 -18.63 -2.42 -17.25
CA ILE A 401 -19.03 -1.10 -16.73
C ILE A 401 -20.13 -1.15 -15.66
N SER A 402 -20.63 -2.34 -15.31
CA SER A 402 -21.80 -2.47 -14.43
C SER A 402 -21.48 -2.40 -12.92
N ASN A 403 -20.19 -2.55 -12.56
CA ASN A 403 -19.63 -2.50 -11.21
C ASN A 403 -20.53 -3.16 -10.14
N ASN A 404 -20.86 -4.44 -10.33
CA ASN A 404 -21.71 -5.24 -9.46
C ASN A 404 -21.03 -6.59 -9.11
N ASP A 405 -21.73 -7.47 -8.39
CA ASP A 405 -21.21 -8.77 -7.92
C ASP A 405 -20.83 -9.77 -9.04
N VAL A 406 -21.23 -9.50 -10.29
CA VAL A 406 -20.83 -10.32 -11.45
C VAL A 406 -19.74 -9.65 -12.27
N SER A 407 -19.34 -8.43 -11.91
CA SER A 407 -18.36 -7.66 -12.67
C SER A 407 -16.99 -8.32 -12.71
N VAL A 408 -16.44 -8.51 -13.90
CA VAL A 408 -15.11 -9.05 -14.09
C VAL A 408 -14.04 -8.00 -13.77
N ARG A 409 -13.02 -8.34 -12.99
CA ARG A 409 -11.82 -7.48 -12.82
C ARG A 409 -10.56 -8.11 -13.38
N GLY A 410 -9.62 -7.24 -13.76
CA GLY A 410 -8.26 -7.59 -14.11
C GLY A 410 -7.28 -6.62 -13.46
N ILE A 411 -6.00 -6.77 -13.79
CA ILE A 411 -4.94 -5.89 -13.32
C ILE A 411 -4.12 -5.41 -14.51
N LEU A 412 -4.00 -4.09 -14.63
CA LEU A 412 -3.14 -3.42 -15.58
C LEU A 412 -1.74 -3.27 -14.97
N TRP A 413 -0.73 -3.44 -15.83
CA TRP A 413 0.64 -3.05 -15.55
C TRP A 413 0.95 -1.75 -16.27
N HIS A 414 1.57 -0.83 -15.55
CA HIS A 414 2.11 0.42 -16.05
C HIS A 414 3.59 0.49 -15.79
N LYS A 415 4.34 0.99 -16.77
CA LYS A 415 5.74 1.37 -16.59
C LYS A 415 5.94 2.79 -17.09
N LEU A 416 6.61 3.61 -16.30
CA LEU A 416 6.83 5.02 -16.60
C LEU A 416 8.14 5.52 -15.99
N ASN A 417 8.77 6.54 -16.58
CA ASN A 417 9.85 7.26 -15.92
C ASN A 417 9.32 8.36 -15.00
N LEU A 418 10.18 8.91 -14.15
CA LEU A 418 9.84 10.05 -13.31
C LEU A 418 9.42 11.26 -14.14
N GLY A 419 10.12 11.52 -15.26
CA GLY A 419 9.77 12.60 -16.19
C GLY A 419 8.30 12.58 -16.58
N TRP A 420 7.69 11.40 -16.77
CA TRP A 420 6.25 11.30 -17.04
C TRP A 420 5.40 11.89 -15.89
N VAL A 421 5.69 11.59 -14.63
CA VAL A 421 4.93 12.15 -13.50
C VAL A 421 5.16 13.66 -13.39
N LEU A 422 6.40 14.11 -13.58
CA LEU A 422 6.80 15.50 -13.38
C LEU A 422 6.29 16.45 -14.46
N HIS A 423 6.05 15.96 -15.68
CA HIS A 423 5.38 16.70 -16.75
C HIS A 423 3.84 16.68 -16.64
N GLY A 424 3.30 16.15 -15.53
CA GLY A 424 1.89 16.30 -15.18
C GLY A 424 1.55 17.69 -14.68
N CYS A 425 0.46 17.80 -13.93
CA CYS A 425 0.06 19.06 -13.31
C CYS A 425 0.74 19.24 -11.95
N ALA A 426 1.21 20.47 -11.66
CA ALA A 426 1.50 20.87 -10.29
C ALA A 426 0.19 20.83 -9.46
N CYS A 427 0.25 20.26 -8.26
CA CYS A 427 -0.91 20.04 -7.38
C CYS A 427 -1.23 21.25 -6.51
#